data_AF-A0AAV3Z290-F1
#
_entry.id   AF-A0AAV3Z290-F1
#
_cell.length_a   1.000
_cell.length_b   1.000
_cell.length_c   1.000
_cell.angle_alpha   90.00
_cell.angle_beta   90.00
_cell.angle_gamma   90.00
#
_symmetry.space_group_name_H-M   'P 1'
#
loop_
_entity.id
_entity.type
_entity.pdbx_description
1 polymer ?
#
loop_
_entity_poly.entity_id
_entity_poly.type
_entity_poly.pdbx_seq_one_letter_code
_entity_poly.pdbx_strand_id
1 'polypeptide(L)'
;MMVLVKELQQQLSQYKLKCAGVDTLAVIIKEAKQESVTLARQKKALETAITNLQNRLSTNNLSSSVTIEETDLYVPGTSKQTLDNLARENARLRSLLKSAEHQTGKKPSEDIQELKTLVEELEGGKNQLQAQLQEVEIIKFAMVKQYEERIASLKADMASERETLQKQIQMYKETEGQLLKKSDTDSDKDSFRGDTKSVETQTTKMQHHLVDGVKKSLKLMAEQCVLLDRDLENFNLFETVLESEGASKAQEEAAKVTAENFQEIQDRLREVTLMNQRWQIHSDAKERQHMAGVTELRGEIEAWKQEAESKRAENMRLVHYVEELQVTLSQLQQKPQIDPSIVEILKQQIQVCTEDFTNERKDHEAAINKNKLLQREVEGLKVENEKLKQELENLKLRQTSPPSQPQARQPMQRQSWHPGQFPTIQQYPSVQPRGEGFDNLPQMPAVPFLRNPNSGLRMGAPLSQAGRSQSDSKFAFECDEGPSSLHHAGSRPQAASHSQSELNSGQTVARPGAMASMPVLTRRSSDADADILKHRGAMACPKCSKEFPDEQSGTLLRHIDACEH
;
A
#
# COMPACT_ATOMS: atom_id res chain seq x y z
N MET A 1 -52.01 65.15 -17.65
CA MET A 1 -51.05 64.96 -16.54
C MET A 1 -50.62 63.49 -16.37
N MET A 2 -51.53 62.52 -16.24
CA MET A 2 -51.16 61.09 -16.08
C MET A 2 -50.28 60.51 -17.21
N VAL A 3 -50.54 60.87 -18.48
CA VAL A 3 -49.74 60.39 -19.62
C VAL A 3 -48.29 60.87 -19.52
N LEU A 4 -48.08 62.14 -19.16
CA LEU A 4 -46.75 62.73 -18.97
C LEU A 4 -45.98 62.08 -17.81
N VAL A 5 -46.68 61.77 -16.70
CA VAL A 5 -46.07 61.07 -15.55
C VAL A 5 -45.64 59.65 -15.93
N LYS A 6 -46.45 58.92 -16.70
CA LYS A 6 -46.09 57.59 -17.19
C LYS A 6 -44.88 57.63 -18.13
N GLU A 7 -44.85 58.59 -19.04
CA GLU A 7 -43.72 58.80 -19.97
C GLU A 7 -42.42 59.11 -19.21
N LEU A 8 -42.46 60.04 -18.24
CA LEU A 8 -41.30 60.36 -17.40
C LEU A 8 -40.85 59.16 -16.54
N GLN A 9 -41.79 58.36 -16.04
CA GLN A 9 -41.47 57.16 -15.28
C GLN A 9 -40.85 56.06 -16.15
N GLN A 10 -41.28 55.93 -17.41
CA GLN A 10 -40.66 55.05 -18.40
C GLN A 10 -39.26 55.54 -18.80
N GLN A 11 -39.07 56.84 -18.99
CA GLN A 11 -37.75 57.41 -19.26
C GLN A 11 -36.81 57.17 -18.06
N LEU A 12 -37.29 57.39 -16.83
CA LEU A 12 -36.52 57.13 -15.62
C LEU A 12 -36.12 55.65 -15.49
N SER A 13 -37.02 54.70 -15.80
CA SER A 13 -36.69 53.28 -15.77
C SER A 13 -35.66 52.90 -16.85
N GLN A 14 -35.77 53.47 -18.05
CA GLN A 14 -34.76 53.32 -19.09
C GLN A 14 -33.39 53.89 -18.69
N TYR A 15 -33.34 55.06 -18.05
CA TYR A 15 -32.08 55.62 -17.55
C TYR A 15 -31.47 54.76 -16.45
N LYS A 16 -32.28 54.25 -15.50
CA LYS A 16 -31.79 53.30 -14.47
C LYS A 16 -31.21 52.03 -15.09
N LEU A 17 -31.86 51.48 -16.12
CA LEU A 17 -31.35 50.32 -16.84
C LEU A 17 -30.03 50.62 -17.56
N LYS A 18 -29.91 51.79 -18.21
CA LYS A 18 -28.66 52.22 -18.84
C LYS A 18 -27.53 52.40 -17.82
N CYS A 19 -27.80 53.01 -16.67
CA CYS A 19 -26.82 53.14 -15.59
C CYS A 19 -26.34 51.76 -15.09
N ALA A 20 -27.26 50.84 -14.80
CA ALA A 20 -26.90 49.48 -14.40
C ALA A 20 -26.08 48.73 -15.47
N GLY A 21 -26.37 48.98 -16.75
CA GLY A 21 -25.58 48.47 -17.87
C GLY A 21 -24.14 49.01 -17.88
N VAL A 22 -23.96 50.31 -17.63
CA VAL A 22 -22.62 50.93 -17.52
C VAL A 22 -21.86 50.37 -16.32
N ASP A 23 -22.51 50.18 -15.17
CA ASP A 23 -21.88 49.59 -13.98
C ASP A 23 -21.42 48.14 -14.26
N THR A 24 -22.23 47.36 -14.98
CA THR A 24 -21.87 45.99 -15.39
C THR A 24 -20.66 45.99 -16.33
N LEU A 25 -20.64 46.88 -17.33
CA LEU A 25 -19.50 47.03 -18.24
C LEU A 25 -18.24 47.47 -17.49
N ALA A 26 -18.36 48.33 -16.47
CA ALA A 26 -17.23 48.75 -15.65
C ALA A 26 -16.61 47.59 -14.87
N VAL A 27 -17.43 46.67 -14.34
CA VAL A 27 -16.96 45.43 -13.69
C VAL A 27 -16.25 44.53 -14.69
N ILE A 28 -16.85 44.28 -15.86
CA ILE A 28 -16.25 43.42 -16.92
C ILE A 28 -14.90 44.00 -17.38
N ILE A 29 -14.80 45.32 -17.58
CA ILE A 29 -13.54 45.98 -17.95
C ILE A 29 -12.48 45.82 -16.85
N LYS A 30 -12.88 45.88 -15.57
CA LYS A 30 -11.98 45.68 -14.44
C LYS A 30 -11.46 44.25 -14.38
N GLU A 31 -12.33 43.27 -14.60
CA GLU A 31 -11.97 41.84 -14.66
C GLU A 31 -11.03 41.56 -15.84
N ALA A 32 -11.35 42.07 -17.04
CA ALA A 32 -10.50 41.93 -18.22
C ALA A 32 -9.11 42.57 -18.02
N LYS A 33 -9.01 43.72 -17.34
CA LYS A 33 -7.72 44.33 -16.96
C LYS A 33 -6.93 43.44 -15.99
N GLN A 34 -7.60 42.83 -15.02
CA GLN A 34 -6.96 41.92 -14.06
C GLN A 34 -6.47 40.64 -14.73
N GLU A 35 -7.23 40.09 -15.66
CA GLU A 35 -6.84 38.94 -16.48
C GLU A 35 -5.63 39.28 -17.36
N SER A 36 -5.63 40.44 -18.02
CA SER A 36 -4.49 40.92 -18.82
C SER A 36 -3.20 41.03 -18.00
N VAL A 37 -3.27 41.54 -16.76
CA VAL A 37 -2.11 41.59 -15.85
C VAL A 37 -1.64 40.18 -15.45
N THR A 38 -2.58 39.25 -15.24
CA THR A 38 -2.26 37.86 -14.88
C THR A 38 -1.57 37.13 -16.03
N LEU A 39 -2.10 37.26 -17.25
CA LEU A 39 -1.49 36.73 -18.47
C LEU A 39 -0.11 37.34 -18.75
N ALA A 40 0.07 38.65 -18.52
CA ALA A 40 1.38 39.29 -18.65
C ALA A 40 2.42 38.74 -17.66
N ARG A 41 2.01 38.43 -16.42
CA ARG A 41 2.88 37.77 -15.43
C ARG A 41 3.22 36.33 -15.84
N GLN A 42 2.24 35.57 -16.33
CA GLN A 42 2.47 34.21 -16.84
C GLN A 42 3.42 34.21 -18.03
N LYS A 43 3.23 35.13 -18.99
CA LYS A 43 4.15 35.31 -20.13
C LYS A 43 5.58 35.55 -19.66
N LYS A 44 5.80 36.48 -18.72
CA LYS A 44 7.13 36.77 -18.18
C LYS A 44 7.75 35.57 -17.45
N ALA A 45 6.95 34.79 -16.73
CA ALA A 45 7.40 33.58 -16.06
C ALA A 45 7.84 32.51 -17.07
N LEU A 46 7.07 32.31 -18.15
CA LEU A 46 7.41 31.40 -19.24
C LEU A 46 8.67 31.85 -20.00
N GLU A 47 8.79 33.14 -20.32
CA GLU A 47 10.01 33.71 -20.92
C GLU A 47 11.24 33.44 -20.06
N THR A 48 11.13 33.65 -18.74
CA THR A 48 12.22 33.35 -17.78
C THR A 48 12.56 31.85 -17.75
N ALA A 49 11.55 30.98 -17.80
CA ALA A 49 11.74 29.53 -17.86
C ALA A 49 12.44 29.10 -19.17
N ILE A 50 12.04 29.68 -20.31
CA ILE A 50 12.66 29.46 -21.61
C ILE A 50 14.13 29.88 -21.56
N THR A 51 14.45 31.07 -21.06
CA THR A 51 15.85 31.52 -20.93
C THR A 51 16.66 30.59 -20.02
N ASN A 52 16.09 30.12 -18.91
CA ASN A 52 16.75 29.15 -18.03
C ASN A 52 17.01 27.80 -18.72
N LEU A 53 16.04 27.29 -19.50
CA LEU A 53 16.20 26.06 -20.27
C LEU A 53 17.23 26.22 -21.37
N GLN A 54 17.22 27.33 -22.11
CA GLN A 54 18.23 27.67 -23.12
C GLN A 54 19.64 27.73 -22.51
N ASN A 55 19.79 28.33 -21.32
CA ASN A 55 21.06 28.34 -20.58
C ASN A 55 21.50 26.92 -20.15
N ARG A 56 20.57 26.05 -19.75
CA ARG A 56 20.88 24.66 -19.44
C ARG A 56 21.29 23.87 -20.68
N LEU A 57 20.65 24.08 -21.81
CA LEU A 57 21.01 23.46 -23.09
C LEU A 57 22.43 23.88 -23.50
N SER A 58 22.73 25.18 -23.47
CA SER A 58 24.07 25.69 -23.83
C SER A 58 25.16 25.16 -22.89
N THR A 59 24.88 25.05 -21.58
CA THR A 59 25.81 24.45 -20.61
C THR A 59 26.10 22.97 -20.89
N ASN A 60 25.16 22.25 -21.51
CA ASN A 60 25.33 20.85 -21.89
C ASN A 60 25.84 20.65 -23.33
N ASN A 61 26.34 21.71 -23.99
CA ASN A 61 26.76 21.70 -25.39
C ASN A 61 25.66 21.27 -26.37
N LEU A 62 24.39 21.42 -25.98
CA LEU A 62 23.26 21.23 -26.89
C LEU A 62 22.99 22.56 -27.58
N SER A 63 22.81 22.53 -28.90
CA SER A 63 22.52 23.74 -29.67
C SER A 63 21.24 24.40 -29.15
N SER A 64 21.26 25.72 -28.97
CA SER A 64 20.06 26.50 -28.63
C SER A 64 19.00 26.47 -29.73
N SER A 65 19.33 25.92 -30.90
CA SER A 65 18.45 25.73 -32.05
C SER A 65 17.73 24.37 -32.06
N VAL A 66 17.84 23.55 -31.01
CA VAL A 66 17.09 22.29 -30.93
C VAL A 66 15.62 22.62 -30.69
N THR A 67 14.84 22.62 -31.77
CA THR A 67 13.37 22.55 -31.73
C THR A 67 13.00 21.11 -31.37
N ILE A 68 12.65 20.91 -30.10
CA ILE A 68 12.05 19.65 -29.63
C ILE A 68 10.61 19.67 -30.14
N GLU A 69 10.28 18.83 -31.12
CA GLU A 69 8.90 18.68 -31.56
C GLU A 69 8.08 18.00 -30.44
N GLU A 70 6.77 18.27 -30.33
CA GLU A 70 5.90 17.69 -29.30
C GLU A 70 5.92 16.14 -29.28
N THR A 71 6.39 15.51 -30.37
CA THR A 71 6.53 14.06 -30.53
C THR A 71 7.90 13.50 -30.14
N ASP A 72 8.88 14.35 -29.82
CA ASP A 72 10.22 13.90 -29.47
C ASP A 72 10.27 13.41 -28.02
N LEU A 73 10.35 12.08 -27.87
CA LEU A 73 10.44 11.40 -26.59
C LEU A 73 11.85 11.61 -26.00
N TYR A 74 12.05 12.74 -25.31
CA TYR A 74 13.30 13.03 -24.62
C TYR A 74 13.40 12.17 -23.36
N VAL A 75 14.14 11.06 -23.44
CA VAL A 75 14.62 10.35 -22.25
C VAL A 75 15.74 11.20 -21.66
N PRO A 76 15.56 11.83 -20.49
CA PRO A 76 16.63 12.60 -19.87
C PRO A 76 17.75 11.61 -19.54
N GLY A 77 18.79 11.61 -20.37
CA GLY A 77 20.04 10.95 -20.01
C GLY A 77 20.45 11.49 -18.64
N THR A 78 20.81 10.60 -17.73
CA THR A 78 21.30 10.99 -16.40
C THR A 78 22.37 12.05 -16.60
N SER A 79 22.10 13.27 -16.12
CA SER A 79 22.99 14.42 -16.28
C SER A 79 24.41 13.98 -15.97
N LYS A 80 25.38 14.38 -16.80
CA LYS A 80 26.80 14.06 -16.58
C LYS A 80 27.21 14.40 -15.13
N GLN A 81 26.69 15.50 -14.60
CA GLN A 81 26.88 15.89 -13.19
C GLN A 81 26.29 14.87 -12.20
N THR A 82 25.12 14.30 -12.48
CA THR A 82 24.50 13.25 -11.66
C THR A 82 25.32 11.96 -11.71
N LEU A 83 25.81 11.57 -12.89
CA LEU A 83 26.71 10.42 -13.04
C LEU A 83 28.03 10.64 -12.30
N ASP A 84 28.62 11.83 -12.41
CA ASP A 84 29.85 12.19 -11.70
C ASP A 84 29.66 12.24 -10.18
N ASN A 85 28.49 12.69 -9.71
CA ASN A 85 28.12 12.68 -8.29
C ASN A 85 27.90 11.25 -7.77
N LEU A 86 27.19 10.41 -8.53
CA LEU A 86 27.01 9.00 -8.20
C LEU A 86 28.34 8.25 -8.19
N ALA A 87 29.22 8.51 -9.15
CA ALA A 87 30.55 7.90 -9.19
C ALA A 87 31.39 8.31 -7.97
N ARG A 88 31.40 9.59 -7.59
CA ARG A 88 32.09 10.07 -6.38
C ARG A 88 31.51 9.48 -5.10
N GLU A 89 30.19 9.41 -4.98
CA GLU A 89 29.55 8.83 -3.79
C GLU A 89 29.77 7.32 -3.71
N ASN A 90 29.74 6.61 -4.83
CA ASN A 90 30.05 5.18 -4.88
C ASN A 90 31.52 4.92 -4.47
N ALA A 91 32.46 5.77 -4.89
CA ALA A 91 33.85 5.71 -4.43
C ALA A 91 33.98 5.98 -2.92
N ARG A 92 33.25 6.98 -2.40
CA ARG A 92 33.20 7.32 -0.97
C ARG A 92 32.65 6.15 -0.14
N LEU A 93 31.52 5.55 -0.56
CA LEU A 93 30.89 4.41 0.09
C LEU A 93 31.79 3.17 0.08
N ARG A 94 32.46 2.89 -1.04
CA ARG A 94 33.46 1.79 -1.09
C ARG A 94 34.62 2.03 -0.12
N SER A 95 35.09 3.26 0.01
CA SER A 95 36.13 3.60 0.99
C SER A 95 35.64 3.43 2.43
N LEU A 96 34.40 3.85 2.71
CA LEU A 96 33.78 3.70 4.04
C LEU A 96 33.59 2.23 4.41
N LEU A 97 33.07 1.41 3.50
CA LEU A 97 32.92 -0.03 3.71
C LEU A 97 34.27 -0.70 3.98
N LYS A 98 35.29 -0.36 3.19
CA LYS A 98 36.65 -0.88 3.38
C LYS A 98 37.28 -0.43 4.71
N SER A 99 36.98 0.78 5.18
CA SER A 99 37.43 1.26 6.50
C SER A 99 36.64 0.65 7.66
N ALA A 100 35.33 0.39 7.47
CA ALA A 100 34.48 -0.25 8.46
C ALA A 100 34.88 -1.72 8.69
N GLU A 101 35.26 -2.43 7.63
CA GLU A 101 35.84 -3.78 7.70
C GLU A 101 37.14 -3.85 8.51
N HIS A 102 37.86 -2.73 8.65
CA HIS A 102 39.15 -2.69 9.38
C HIS A 102 39.02 -2.12 10.79
N GLN A 103 37.93 -1.44 11.13
CA GLN A 103 37.72 -0.82 12.44
C GLN A 103 37.02 -1.74 13.46
N THR A 104 36.29 -2.77 13.03
CA THR A 104 35.57 -3.63 13.97
C THR A 104 36.37 -4.78 14.53
N GLY A 105 37.54 -5.16 13.97
CA GLY A 105 38.53 -6.10 14.56
C GLY A 105 38.05 -7.53 14.89
N LYS A 106 36.73 -7.73 14.98
CA LYS A 106 36.02 -8.99 15.11
C LYS A 106 35.79 -9.50 13.71
N LYS A 107 36.25 -10.72 13.46
CA LYS A 107 36.07 -11.36 12.16
C LYS A 107 34.56 -11.45 11.92
N PRO A 108 34.02 -10.97 10.78
CA PRO A 108 32.60 -11.12 10.44
C PRO A 108 32.12 -12.58 10.46
N SER A 109 33.05 -13.54 10.50
CA SER A 109 32.78 -14.97 10.70
C SER A 109 32.18 -15.31 12.06
N GLU A 110 32.51 -14.60 13.15
CA GLU A 110 32.01 -14.91 14.50
C GLU A 110 30.56 -14.45 14.67
N ASP A 111 30.25 -13.22 14.28
CA ASP A 111 28.89 -12.68 14.32
C ASP A 111 27.92 -13.49 13.41
N ILE A 112 28.39 -13.95 12.24
CA ILE A 112 27.60 -14.83 11.36
C ILE A 112 27.35 -16.20 12.01
N GLN A 113 28.28 -16.70 12.80
CA GLN A 113 28.14 -17.99 13.47
C GLN A 113 27.19 -17.89 14.67
N GLU A 114 27.25 -16.79 15.43
CA GLU A 114 26.29 -16.48 16.51
C GLU A 114 24.86 -16.28 15.97
N LEU A 115 24.71 -15.57 14.84
CA LEU A 115 23.42 -15.43 14.17
C LEU A 115 22.86 -16.76 13.69
N LYS A 116 23.71 -17.66 13.18
CA LYS A 116 23.28 -19.01 12.78
C LYS A 116 22.81 -19.84 13.96
N THR A 117 23.54 -19.83 15.07
CA THR A 117 23.11 -20.55 16.27
C THR A 117 21.80 -20.00 16.82
N LEU A 118 21.60 -18.68 16.79
CA LEU A 118 20.35 -18.07 17.22
C LEU A 118 19.17 -18.44 16.30
N VAL A 119 19.40 -18.51 14.98
CA VAL A 119 18.37 -18.96 14.02
C VAL A 119 18.00 -20.42 14.26
N GLU A 120 18.98 -21.30 14.49
CA GLU A 120 18.73 -22.72 14.81
C GLU A 120 17.94 -22.88 16.12
N GLU A 121 18.26 -22.10 17.15
CA GLU A 121 17.50 -22.09 18.42
C GLU A 121 16.06 -21.60 18.23
N LEU A 122 15.86 -20.52 17.46
CA LEU A 122 14.52 -20.00 17.17
C LEU A 122 13.69 -20.97 16.32
N GLU A 123 14.30 -21.65 15.34
CA GLU A 123 13.66 -22.70 14.57
C GLU A 123 13.28 -23.90 15.44
N GLY A 124 14.15 -24.30 16.37
CA GLY A 124 13.86 -25.31 17.38
C GLY A 124 12.66 -24.93 18.25
N GLY A 125 12.64 -23.70 18.78
CA GLY A 125 11.54 -23.18 19.59
C GLY A 125 10.22 -23.09 18.82
N LYS A 126 10.26 -22.67 17.55
CA LYS A 126 9.08 -22.66 16.67
C LYS A 126 8.50 -24.07 16.48
N ASN A 127 9.36 -25.06 16.21
CA ASN A 127 8.93 -26.44 16.02
C ASN A 127 8.33 -27.03 17.31
N GLN A 128 8.90 -26.70 18.48
CA GLN A 128 8.37 -27.10 19.78
C GLN A 128 6.99 -26.49 20.05
N LEU A 129 6.82 -25.19 19.80
CA LEU A 129 5.52 -24.51 19.97
C LEU A 129 4.47 -25.07 19.00
N GLN A 130 4.87 -25.40 17.76
CA GLN A 130 3.98 -26.04 16.80
C GLN A 130 3.53 -27.43 17.25
N ALA A 131 4.42 -28.23 17.84
CA ALA A 131 4.06 -29.53 18.41
C ALA A 131 3.09 -29.37 19.60
N GLN A 132 3.34 -28.42 20.50
CA GLN A 132 2.44 -28.12 21.63
C GLN A 132 1.06 -27.67 21.15
N LEU A 133 0.98 -26.87 20.09
CA LEU A 133 -0.29 -26.45 19.50
C LEU A 133 -1.08 -27.65 18.98
N GLN A 134 -0.43 -28.59 18.29
CA GLN A 134 -1.07 -29.82 17.82
C GLN A 134 -1.59 -30.70 18.96
N GLU A 135 -0.83 -30.82 20.06
CA GLU A 135 -1.28 -31.55 21.25
C GLU A 135 -2.54 -30.92 21.87
N VAL A 136 -2.57 -29.59 21.98
CA VAL A 136 -3.74 -28.86 22.49
C VAL A 136 -4.95 -29.02 21.57
N GLU A 137 -4.75 -29.03 20.25
CA GLU A 137 -5.82 -29.27 19.28
C GLU A 137 -6.40 -30.69 19.41
N ILE A 138 -5.55 -31.70 19.62
CA ILE A 138 -5.98 -33.08 19.87
C ILE A 138 -6.80 -33.16 21.16
N ILE A 139 -6.33 -32.55 22.25
CA ILE A 139 -7.05 -32.51 23.53
C ILE A 139 -8.40 -31.80 23.38
N LYS A 140 -8.43 -30.66 22.69
CA LYS A 140 -9.67 -29.92 22.39
C LYS A 140 -10.66 -30.79 21.62
N PHE A 141 -10.19 -31.49 20.59
CA PHE A 141 -11.04 -32.38 19.79
C PHE A 141 -11.62 -33.52 20.63
N ALA A 142 -10.80 -34.14 21.50
CA ALA A 142 -11.25 -35.18 22.42
C ALA A 142 -12.31 -34.66 23.42
N MET A 143 -12.12 -33.47 23.99
CA MET A 143 -13.09 -32.84 24.90
C MET A 143 -14.41 -32.53 24.20
N VAL A 144 -14.37 -31.96 22.98
CA VAL A 144 -15.59 -31.67 22.20
C VAL A 144 -16.37 -32.94 21.95
N LYS A 145 -15.70 -34.02 21.52
CA LYS A 145 -16.34 -35.32 21.31
C LYS A 145 -17.00 -35.87 22.59
N GLN A 146 -16.33 -35.76 23.74
CA GLN A 146 -16.87 -36.18 25.03
C GLN A 146 -18.13 -35.37 25.42
N TYR A 147 -18.12 -34.06 25.17
CA TYR A 147 -19.31 -33.22 25.42
C TYR A 147 -20.46 -33.54 24.46
N GLU A 148 -20.17 -33.81 23.18
CA GLU A 148 -21.17 -34.23 22.21
C GLU A 148 -21.84 -35.56 22.61
N GLU A 149 -21.04 -36.56 23.03
CA GLU A 149 -21.53 -37.84 23.54
C GLU A 149 -22.41 -37.65 24.79
N ARG A 150 -21.99 -36.78 25.73
CA ARG A 150 -22.77 -36.47 26.94
C ARG A 150 -24.08 -35.76 26.61
N ILE A 151 -24.08 -34.82 25.67
CA ILE A 151 -25.29 -34.14 25.18
C ILE A 151 -26.23 -35.15 24.51
N ALA A 152 -25.69 -36.07 23.72
CA ALA A 152 -26.49 -37.12 23.08
C ALA A 152 -27.14 -38.06 24.11
N SER A 153 -26.40 -38.48 25.14
CA SER A 153 -26.93 -39.27 26.26
C SER A 153 -28.06 -38.55 26.98
N LEU A 154 -27.84 -37.29 27.38
CA LEU A 154 -28.87 -36.50 28.07
C LEU A 154 -30.13 -36.30 27.22
N LYS A 155 -29.98 -36.14 25.89
CA LYS A 155 -31.12 -36.08 24.97
C LYS A 155 -31.89 -37.40 24.91
N ALA A 156 -31.20 -38.55 24.93
CA ALA A 156 -31.84 -39.86 24.97
C ALA A 156 -32.59 -40.07 26.30
N ASP A 157 -31.98 -39.70 27.43
CA ASP A 157 -32.59 -39.78 28.75
C ASP A 157 -33.87 -38.92 28.80
N MET A 158 -33.81 -37.65 28.39
CA MET A 158 -34.99 -36.78 28.34
C MET A 158 -36.08 -37.28 27.38
N ALA A 159 -35.70 -37.93 26.27
CA ALA A 159 -36.66 -38.52 25.35
C ALA A 159 -37.39 -39.71 25.99
N SER A 160 -36.66 -40.58 26.70
CA SER A 160 -37.24 -41.71 27.43
C SER A 160 -38.16 -41.26 28.57
N GLU A 161 -37.75 -40.24 29.34
CA GLU A 161 -38.57 -39.66 30.40
C GLU A 161 -39.86 -39.05 29.85
N ARG A 162 -39.76 -38.31 28.73
CA ARG A 162 -40.94 -37.78 28.03
C ARG A 162 -41.89 -38.89 27.60
N GLU A 163 -41.38 -40.01 27.08
CA GLU A 163 -42.21 -41.16 26.70
C GLU A 163 -42.91 -41.78 27.91
N THR A 164 -42.23 -41.91 29.05
CA THR A 164 -42.84 -42.43 30.29
C THR A 164 -43.94 -41.51 30.83
N LEU A 165 -43.71 -40.20 30.86
CA LEU A 165 -44.71 -39.21 31.26
C LEU A 165 -45.91 -39.22 30.30
N GLN A 166 -45.67 -39.37 29.00
CA GLN A 166 -46.73 -39.47 28.00
C GLN A 166 -47.58 -40.73 28.21
N LYS A 167 -46.96 -41.88 28.52
CA LYS A 167 -47.67 -43.11 28.91
C LYS A 167 -48.49 -42.92 30.18
N GLN A 168 -47.94 -42.26 31.21
CA GLN A 168 -48.68 -41.96 32.45
C GLN A 168 -49.90 -41.08 32.17
N ILE A 169 -49.75 -40.00 31.39
CA ILE A 169 -50.88 -39.13 30.98
C ILE A 169 -51.94 -39.94 30.22
N GLN A 170 -51.53 -40.83 29.33
CA GLN A 170 -52.44 -41.69 28.59
C GLN A 170 -53.24 -42.63 29.51
N MET A 171 -52.57 -43.27 30.48
CA MET A 171 -53.24 -44.09 31.48
C MET A 171 -54.25 -43.28 32.30
N TYR A 172 -53.89 -42.07 32.74
CA TYR A 172 -54.80 -41.20 33.50
C TYR A 172 -56.07 -40.89 32.71
N LYS A 173 -55.94 -40.55 31.42
CA LYS A 173 -57.08 -40.30 30.52
C LYS A 173 -57.98 -41.53 30.35
N GLU A 174 -57.39 -42.72 30.28
CA GLU A 174 -58.15 -43.97 30.16
C GLU A 174 -58.91 -44.30 31.46
N THR A 175 -58.30 -44.11 32.63
CA THR A 175 -58.99 -44.26 33.93
C THR A 175 -60.10 -43.23 34.12
N GLU A 176 -59.88 -41.98 33.72
CA GLU A 176 -60.90 -40.93 33.78
C GLU A 176 -62.08 -41.23 32.84
N GLY A 177 -61.79 -41.71 31.62
CA GLY A 177 -62.81 -42.15 30.66
C GLY A 177 -63.61 -43.37 31.12
N GLN A 178 -63.03 -44.27 31.93
CA GLN A 178 -63.74 -45.39 32.54
C GLN A 178 -64.63 -44.96 33.71
N LEU A 179 -64.24 -43.92 34.46
CA LEU A 179 -65.04 -43.35 35.54
C LEU A 179 -66.27 -42.60 34.99
N LEU A 180 -66.12 -41.83 33.91
CA LEU A 180 -67.26 -41.17 33.26
C LEU A 180 -68.24 -42.15 32.61
N LYS A 181 -67.78 -43.31 32.11
CA LYS A 181 -68.67 -44.33 31.54
C LYS A 181 -69.50 -45.10 32.58
N LYS A 182 -69.16 -45.00 33.87
CA LYS A 182 -69.93 -45.62 34.97
C LYS A 182 -70.99 -44.70 35.57
N SER A 183 -71.01 -43.40 35.23
CA SER A 183 -72.01 -42.46 35.76
C SER A 183 -73.25 -42.26 34.90
N ASP A 184 -73.29 -42.81 33.67
CA ASP A 184 -74.40 -42.61 32.72
C ASP A 184 -75.29 -43.85 32.51
N THR A 185 -75.11 -44.89 33.32
CA THR A 185 -76.03 -46.05 33.36
C THR A 185 -76.47 -46.32 34.80
N ASP A 186 -77.52 -45.62 35.23
CA ASP A 186 -78.70 -46.21 35.87
C ASP A 186 -79.61 -45.10 36.41
N SER A 187 -80.56 -44.69 35.55
CA SER A 187 -81.86 -44.24 36.01
C SER A 187 -82.72 -45.46 36.37
N ASP A 188 -83.45 -45.32 37.46
CA ASP A 188 -84.70 -46.03 37.80
C ASP A 188 -84.67 -47.32 38.65
N LYS A 189 -85.17 -47.12 39.88
CA LYS A 189 -86.28 -47.82 40.56
C LYS A 189 -85.99 -48.86 41.64
N ASP A 190 -86.53 -48.49 42.81
CA ASP A 190 -87.38 -49.25 43.73
C ASP A 190 -86.80 -50.32 44.67
N SER A 191 -87.32 -50.21 45.91
CA SER A 191 -87.55 -51.28 46.89
C SER A 191 -86.36 -51.73 47.76
N PHE A 192 -86.33 -51.29 49.03
CA PHE A 192 -86.82 -52.15 50.14
C PHE A 192 -86.91 -51.38 51.46
N ARG A 193 -88.11 -51.45 52.05
CA ARG A 193 -88.56 -50.91 53.32
C ARG A 193 -88.97 -52.13 54.16
N GLY A 194 -88.44 -52.32 55.37
CA GLY A 194 -88.94 -53.38 56.27
C GLY A 194 -88.07 -53.66 57.50
N ASP A 195 -88.75 -53.73 58.65
CA ASP A 195 -88.37 -54.45 59.87
C ASP A 195 -87.57 -53.76 60.99
N THR A 196 -88.11 -52.63 61.44
CA THR A 196 -88.15 -52.28 62.87
C THR A 196 -89.39 -52.90 63.53
N LYS A 197 -89.22 -53.98 64.31
CA LYS A 197 -90.03 -54.43 65.47
C LYS A 197 -89.80 -55.93 65.75
N SER A 198 -88.80 -56.27 66.57
CA SER A 198 -88.76 -57.57 67.31
C SER A 198 -87.61 -57.66 68.35
N VAL A 199 -87.38 -56.66 69.21
CA VAL A 199 -86.47 -56.85 70.37
C VAL A 199 -86.87 -55.97 71.57
N GLU A 200 -88.12 -56.07 72.03
CA GLU A 200 -88.60 -55.37 73.25
C GLU A 200 -88.93 -56.31 74.42
N THR A 201 -88.55 -57.59 74.35
CA THR A 201 -88.78 -58.57 75.44
C THR A 201 -87.53 -59.35 75.86
N GLN A 202 -86.32 -58.84 75.55
CA GLN A 202 -85.04 -59.38 76.02
C GLN A 202 -84.08 -58.29 76.57
N THR A 203 -84.60 -57.10 76.86
CA THR A 203 -83.80 -55.88 77.16
C THR A 203 -83.72 -55.54 78.65
N THR A 204 -84.40 -56.29 79.53
CA THR A 204 -84.37 -56.04 80.98
C THR A 204 -83.45 -56.97 81.78
N LYS A 205 -82.89 -58.03 81.17
CA LYS A 205 -81.80 -58.84 81.77
C LYS A 205 -80.40 -58.53 81.22
N MET A 206 -80.30 -57.82 80.10
CA MET A 206 -79.01 -57.41 79.50
C MET A 206 -78.51 -56.04 80.01
N GLN A 207 -79.39 -55.22 80.60
CA GLN A 207 -79.03 -53.89 81.12
C GLN A 207 -78.18 -53.93 82.40
N HIS A 208 -78.25 -54.95 83.26
CA HIS A 208 -77.38 -55.00 84.44
C HIS A 208 -75.93 -55.38 84.11
N HIS A 209 -75.70 -56.30 83.16
CA HIS A 209 -74.33 -56.67 82.74
C HIS A 209 -73.65 -55.57 81.92
N LEU A 210 -74.39 -54.81 81.10
CA LEU A 210 -73.84 -53.66 80.38
C LEU A 210 -73.51 -52.51 81.32
N VAL A 211 -74.34 -52.23 82.33
CA VAL A 211 -74.05 -51.17 83.33
C VAL A 211 -72.84 -51.54 84.18
N ASP A 212 -72.68 -52.80 84.61
CA ASP A 212 -71.49 -53.24 85.36
C ASP A 212 -70.22 -53.29 84.49
N GLY A 213 -70.35 -53.65 83.21
CA GLY A 213 -69.24 -53.59 82.24
C GLY A 213 -68.76 -52.16 81.99
N VAL A 214 -69.71 -51.24 81.79
CA VAL A 214 -69.41 -49.80 81.62
C VAL A 214 -68.82 -49.23 82.91
N LYS A 215 -69.31 -49.62 84.09
CA LYS A 215 -68.78 -49.17 85.39
C LYS A 215 -67.35 -49.65 85.63
N LYS A 216 -67.01 -50.89 85.25
CA LYS A 216 -65.64 -51.40 85.30
C LYS A 216 -64.74 -50.70 84.27
N SER A 217 -65.21 -50.49 83.05
CA SER A 217 -64.46 -49.78 82.01
C SER A 217 -64.18 -48.32 82.39
N LEU A 218 -65.18 -47.61 82.96
CA LEU A 218 -64.99 -46.25 83.47
C LEU A 218 -64.01 -46.19 84.65
N LYS A 219 -64.04 -47.18 85.55
CA LYS A 219 -63.09 -47.24 86.67
C LYS A 219 -61.66 -47.47 86.18
N LEU A 220 -61.48 -48.35 85.20
CA LEU A 220 -60.18 -48.65 84.59
C LEU A 220 -59.65 -47.44 83.81
N MET A 221 -60.53 -46.70 83.13
CA MET A 221 -60.21 -45.45 82.46
C MET A 221 -59.85 -44.33 83.45
N ALA A 222 -60.56 -44.23 84.58
CA ALA A 222 -60.21 -43.29 85.64
C ALA A 222 -58.86 -43.61 86.29
N GLU A 223 -58.55 -44.89 86.52
CA GLU A 223 -57.24 -45.33 87.01
C GLU A 223 -56.12 -45.05 85.99
N GLN A 224 -56.39 -45.21 84.69
CA GLN A 224 -55.46 -44.81 83.62
C GLN A 224 -55.24 -43.30 83.57
N CYS A 225 -56.28 -42.48 83.75
CA CYS A 225 -56.11 -41.03 83.82
C CYS A 225 -55.25 -40.61 85.02
N VAL A 226 -55.41 -41.24 86.19
CA VAL A 226 -54.58 -40.95 87.37
C VAL A 226 -53.11 -41.36 87.16
N LEU A 227 -52.86 -42.48 86.45
CA LEU A 227 -51.50 -42.87 86.08
C LEU A 227 -50.88 -41.88 85.08
N LEU A 228 -51.65 -41.44 84.08
CA LEU A 228 -51.23 -40.42 83.14
C LEU A 228 -50.94 -39.08 83.82
N ASP A 229 -51.79 -38.65 84.76
CA ASP A 229 -51.54 -37.43 85.53
C ASP A 229 -50.25 -37.54 86.35
N ARG A 230 -50.00 -38.70 86.97
CA ARG A 230 -48.76 -38.95 87.71
C ARG A 230 -47.54 -39.01 86.79
N ASP A 231 -47.67 -39.58 85.60
CA ASP A 231 -46.59 -39.62 84.62
C ASP A 231 -46.30 -38.21 84.05
N LEU A 232 -47.32 -37.38 83.87
CA LEU A 232 -47.18 -35.97 83.50
C LEU A 232 -46.53 -35.14 84.63
N GLU A 233 -46.89 -35.38 85.89
CA GLU A 233 -46.23 -34.78 87.04
C GLU A 233 -44.76 -35.19 87.13
N ASN A 234 -44.45 -36.47 86.90
CA ASN A 234 -43.07 -36.97 86.84
C ASN A 234 -42.30 -36.37 85.65
N PHE A 235 -42.95 -36.18 84.50
CA PHE A 235 -42.34 -35.56 83.32
C PHE A 235 -41.99 -34.09 83.61
N ASN A 236 -42.91 -33.35 84.22
CA ASN A 236 -42.70 -31.96 84.62
C ASN A 236 -41.59 -31.82 85.68
N LEU A 237 -41.45 -32.79 86.59
CA LEU A 237 -40.34 -32.84 87.56
C LEU A 237 -38.99 -33.16 86.89
N PHE A 238 -38.98 -33.96 85.82
CA PHE A 238 -37.76 -34.26 85.07
C PHE A 238 -37.33 -33.09 84.17
N GLU A 239 -38.30 -32.38 83.59
CA GLU A 239 -38.11 -31.17 82.78
C GLU A 239 -37.52 -30.04 83.65
N THR A 240 -38.10 -29.79 84.82
CA THR A 240 -37.60 -28.73 85.74
C THR A 240 -36.21 -29.01 86.34
N VAL A 241 -35.78 -30.27 86.48
CA VAL A 241 -34.44 -30.62 87.00
C VAL A 241 -33.37 -30.60 85.89
N LEU A 242 -33.72 -30.81 84.63
CA LEU A 242 -32.79 -30.68 83.49
C LEU A 242 -32.70 -29.25 82.94
N GLU A 243 -33.73 -28.42 83.13
CA GLU A 243 -33.81 -27.08 82.57
C GLU A 243 -33.04 -25.99 83.33
N SER A 244 -32.68 -26.20 84.61
CA SER A 244 -32.28 -25.04 85.44
C SER A 244 -30.83 -24.56 85.27
N GLU A 245 -29.84 -25.37 84.84
CA GLU A 245 -28.46 -24.87 84.68
C GLU A 245 -27.61 -25.51 83.54
N GLY A 246 -27.90 -26.74 83.12
CA GLY A 246 -27.14 -27.45 82.08
C GLY A 246 -27.64 -27.16 80.65
N ALA A 247 -28.96 -27.13 80.46
CA ALA A 247 -29.59 -26.87 79.16
C ALA A 247 -29.31 -25.44 78.68
N SER A 248 -29.33 -24.44 79.57
CA SER A 248 -29.07 -23.04 79.23
C SER A 248 -27.64 -22.80 78.73
N LYS A 249 -26.62 -23.39 79.38
CA LYS A 249 -25.22 -23.25 78.93
C LYS A 249 -24.93 -23.99 77.62
N ALA A 250 -25.48 -25.20 77.46
CA ALA A 250 -25.34 -25.96 76.21
C ALA A 250 -26.06 -25.25 75.05
N GLN A 251 -27.20 -24.62 75.31
CA GLN A 251 -27.93 -23.83 74.32
C GLN A 251 -27.19 -22.53 73.96
N GLU A 252 -26.56 -21.86 74.93
CA GLU A 252 -25.74 -20.67 74.69
C GLU A 252 -24.46 -20.99 73.90
N GLU A 253 -23.77 -22.08 74.22
CA GLU A 253 -22.62 -22.56 73.44
C GLU A 253 -23.01 -22.96 72.02
N ALA A 254 -24.14 -23.66 71.85
CA ALA A 254 -24.68 -23.99 70.53
C ALA A 254 -25.08 -22.73 69.73
N ALA A 255 -25.68 -21.73 70.38
CA ALA A 255 -26.01 -20.45 69.77
C ALA A 255 -24.75 -19.69 69.34
N LYS A 256 -23.68 -19.73 70.14
CA LYS A 256 -22.40 -19.11 69.81
C LYS A 256 -21.72 -19.80 68.62
N VAL A 257 -21.66 -21.13 68.63
CA VAL A 257 -21.08 -21.92 67.52
C VAL A 257 -21.87 -21.71 66.23
N THR A 258 -23.20 -21.64 66.29
CA THR A 258 -24.03 -21.36 65.10
C THR A 258 -23.83 -19.93 64.60
N ALA A 259 -23.68 -18.94 65.48
CA ALA A 259 -23.38 -17.56 65.10
C ALA A 259 -21.98 -17.43 64.45
N GLU A 260 -20.96 -18.09 65.01
CA GLU A 260 -19.61 -18.15 64.44
C GLU A 260 -19.61 -18.83 63.06
N ASN A 261 -20.28 -19.97 62.93
CA ASN A 261 -20.44 -20.66 61.64
C ASN A 261 -21.19 -19.79 60.61
N PHE A 262 -22.23 -19.07 61.04
CA PHE A 262 -22.97 -18.17 60.16
C PHE A 262 -22.10 -17.00 59.68
N GLN A 263 -21.29 -16.43 60.58
CA GLN A 263 -20.34 -15.37 60.24
C GLN A 263 -19.27 -15.88 59.26
N GLU A 264 -18.73 -17.08 59.49
CA GLU A 264 -17.75 -17.69 58.57
C GLU A 264 -18.37 -17.93 57.18
N ILE A 265 -19.61 -18.43 57.12
CA ILE A 265 -20.34 -18.62 55.85
C ILE A 265 -20.54 -17.27 55.15
N GLN A 266 -20.88 -16.20 55.89
CA GLN A 266 -21.00 -14.86 55.30
C GLN A 266 -19.66 -14.33 54.78
N ASP A 267 -18.56 -14.57 55.49
CA ASP A 267 -17.22 -14.17 55.07
C ASP A 267 -16.81 -14.92 53.79
N ARG A 268 -17.03 -16.24 53.73
CA ARG A 268 -16.81 -17.05 52.53
C ARG A 268 -17.69 -16.62 51.36
N LEU A 269 -18.96 -16.27 51.60
CA LEU A 269 -19.86 -15.74 50.57
C LEU A 269 -19.35 -14.40 50.00
N ARG A 270 -18.87 -13.50 50.88
CA ARG A 270 -18.26 -12.24 50.46
C ARG A 270 -17.01 -12.47 49.62
N GLU A 271 -16.15 -13.41 50.02
CA GLU A 271 -14.95 -13.77 49.25
C GLU A 271 -15.29 -14.30 47.85
N VAL A 272 -16.23 -15.25 47.75
CA VAL A 272 -16.68 -15.78 46.46
C VAL A 272 -17.30 -14.69 45.58
N THR A 273 -18.06 -13.78 46.17
CA THR A 273 -18.64 -12.62 45.45
C THR A 273 -17.54 -11.73 44.87
N LEU A 274 -16.51 -11.41 45.67
CA LEU A 274 -15.36 -10.63 45.20
C LEU A 274 -14.54 -11.37 44.15
N MET A 275 -14.36 -12.69 44.29
CA MET A 275 -13.70 -13.51 43.27
C MET A 275 -14.46 -13.50 41.95
N ASN A 276 -15.77 -13.68 41.98
CA ASN A 276 -16.63 -13.60 40.79
C ASN A 276 -16.57 -12.21 40.14
N GLN A 277 -16.58 -11.14 40.94
CA GLN A 277 -16.44 -9.78 40.42
C GLN A 277 -15.08 -9.56 39.74
N ARG A 278 -13.98 -10.02 40.35
CA ARG A 278 -12.64 -9.95 39.74
C ARG A 278 -12.57 -10.75 38.44
N TRP A 279 -13.15 -11.94 38.42
CA TRP A 279 -13.20 -12.78 37.23
C TRP A 279 -14.01 -12.14 36.11
N GLN A 280 -15.16 -11.53 36.43
CA GLN A 280 -15.98 -10.80 35.47
C GLN A 280 -15.21 -9.62 34.86
N ILE A 281 -14.56 -8.79 35.69
CA ILE A 281 -13.76 -7.65 35.21
C ILE A 281 -12.64 -8.12 34.27
N HIS A 282 -11.95 -9.21 34.64
CA HIS A 282 -10.90 -9.79 33.81
C HIS A 282 -11.46 -10.34 32.49
N SER A 283 -12.60 -11.04 32.53
CA SER A 283 -13.29 -11.54 31.33
C SER A 283 -13.69 -10.40 30.39
N ASP A 284 -14.33 -9.35 30.92
CA ASP A 284 -14.76 -8.19 30.15
C ASP A 284 -13.55 -7.42 29.56
N ALA A 285 -12.44 -7.34 30.30
CA ALA A 285 -11.21 -6.71 29.81
C ALA A 285 -10.60 -7.49 28.66
N LYS A 286 -10.58 -8.82 28.75
CA LYS A 286 -10.09 -9.71 27.69
C LYS A 286 -10.98 -9.63 26.46
N GLU A 287 -12.30 -9.61 26.63
CA GLU A 287 -13.25 -9.43 25.53
C GLU A 287 -13.06 -8.07 24.84
N ARG A 288 -12.88 -6.99 25.61
CA ARG A 288 -12.55 -5.67 25.06
C ARG A 288 -11.24 -5.66 24.28
N GLN A 289 -10.20 -6.36 24.75
CA GLN A 289 -8.94 -6.48 24.02
C GLN A 289 -9.11 -7.25 22.71
N HIS A 290 -9.86 -8.35 22.71
CA HIS A 290 -10.17 -9.09 21.49
C HIS A 290 -10.98 -8.25 20.50
N MET A 291 -11.99 -7.52 20.98
CA MET A 291 -12.78 -6.61 20.15
C MET A 291 -11.92 -5.49 19.56
N ALA A 292 -11.00 -4.91 20.33
CA ALA A 292 -10.05 -3.91 19.83
C ALA A 292 -9.18 -4.48 18.70
N GLY A 293 -8.62 -5.68 18.89
CA GLY A 293 -7.84 -6.35 17.84
C GLY A 293 -8.65 -6.67 16.59
N VAL A 294 -9.92 -7.07 16.73
CA VAL A 294 -10.82 -7.29 15.58
C VAL A 294 -11.12 -5.97 14.84
N THR A 295 -11.29 -4.85 15.57
CA THR A 295 -11.50 -3.55 14.94
C THR A 295 -10.26 -3.03 14.22
N GLU A 296 -9.07 -3.27 14.76
CA GLU A 296 -7.79 -2.92 14.13
C GLU A 296 -7.59 -3.71 12.83
N LEU A 297 -7.72 -5.04 12.88
CA LEU A 297 -7.62 -5.90 11.69
C LEU A 297 -8.67 -5.54 10.62
N ARG A 298 -9.89 -5.16 11.03
CA ARG A 298 -10.91 -4.66 10.10
C ARG A 298 -10.47 -3.35 9.44
N GLY A 299 -9.85 -2.44 10.20
CA GLY A 299 -9.28 -1.20 9.68
C GLY A 299 -8.16 -1.45 8.66
N GLU A 300 -7.25 -2.39 8.96
CA GLU A 300 -6.19 -2.80 8.04
C GLU A 300 -6.77 -3.39 6.75
N ILE A 301 -7.73 -4.31 6.83
CA ILE A 301 -8.39 -4.91 5.66
C ILE A 301 -9.01 -3.83 4.77
N GLU A 302 -9.63 -2.81 5.36
CA GLU A 302 -10.24 -1.72 4.60
C GLU A 302 -9.19 -0.82 3.94
N ALA A 303 -8.07 -0.53 4.61
CA ALA A 303 -6.96 0.20 4.02
C ALA A 303 -6.35 -0.55 2.81
N TRP A 304 -6.13 -1.86 2.94
CA TRP A 304 -5.65 -2.70 1.84
C TRP A 304 -6.63 -2.75 0.66
N LYS A 305 -7.94 -2.76 0.92
CA LYS A 305 -8.96 -2.68 -0.14
C LYS A 305 -8.90 -1.36 -0.90
N GLN A 306 -8.79 -0.24 -0.19
CA GLN A 306 -8.68 1.09 -0.81
C GLN A 306 -7.39 1.22 -1.63
N GLU A 307 -6.27 0.71 -1.14
CA GLU A 307 -5.02 0.69 -1.89
C GLU A 307 -5.14 -0.15 -3.17
N ALA A 308 -5.73 -1.34 -3.08
CA ALA A 308 -5.97 -2.19 -4.24
C ALA A 308 -6.89 -1.53 -5.27
N GLU A 309 -7.92 -0.80 -4.84
CA GLU A 309 -8.80 -0.04 -5.74
C GLU A 309 -8.07 1.12 -6.40
N SER A 310 -7.26 1.88 -5.65
CA SER A 310 -6.40 2.94 -6.20
C SER A 310 -5.45 2.39 -7.26
N LYS A 311 -4.83 1.22 -7.01
CA LYS A 311 -3.93 0.57 -7.96
C LYS A 311 -4.65 0.06 -9.20
N ARG A 312 -5.89 -0.44 -9.09
CA ARG A 312 -6.71 -0.79 -10.25
C ARG A 312 -7.06 0.45 -11.09
N ALA A 313 -7.40 1.57 -10.46
CA ALA A 313 -7.69 2.82 -11.16
C ALA A 313 -6.45 3.37 -11.90
N GLU A 314 -5.28 3.29 -11.27
CA GLU A 314 -4.00 3.64 -11.91
C GLU A 314 -3.71 2.74 -13.12
N ASN A 315 -3.90 1.42 -12.97
CA ASN A 315 -3.72 0.46 -14.07
C ASN A 315 -4.66 0.77 -15.26
N MET A 316 -5.94 1.03 -15.01
CA MET A 316 -6.88 1.44 -16.06
C MET A 316 -6.43 2.70 -16.82
N ARG A 317 -5.86 3.69 -16.12
CA ARG A 317 -5.30 4.89 -16.77
C ARG A 317 -4.10 4.57 -17.64
N LEU A 318 -3.20 3.70 -17.16
CA LEU A 318 -2.02 3.29 -17.92
C LEU A 318 -2.40 2.48 -19.17
N VAL A 319 -3.40 1.60 -19.07
CA VAL A 319 -3.93 0.85 -20.23
C VAL A 319 -4.47 1.84 -21.27
N HIS A 320 -5.29 2.80 -20.88
CA HIS A 320 -5.80 3.83 -21.79
C HIS A 320 -4.67 4.64 -22.45
N TYR A 321 -3.65 5.02 -21.68
CA TYR A 321 -2.48 5.74 -22.21
C TYR A 321 -1.68 4.90 -23.21
N VAL A 322 -1.52 3.60 -22.95
CA VAL A 322 -0.87 2.67 -23.89
C VAL A 322 -1.68 2.54 -25.18
N GLU A 323 -3.02 2.47 -25.08
CA GLU A 323 -3.91 2.44 -26.25
C GLU A 323 -3.80 3.74 -27.08
N GLU A 324 -3.79 4.91 -26.43
CA GLU A 324 -3.57 6.21 -27.10
C GLU A 324 -2.21 6.28 -27.82
N LEU A 325 -1.15 5.80 -27.17
CA LEU A 325 0.18 5.73 -27.78
C LEU A 325 0.20 4.78 -28.97
N GLN A 326 -0.50 3.65 -28.88
CA GLN A 326 -0.58 2.69 -29.96
C GLN A 326 -1.34 3.25 -31.17
N VAL A 327 -2.41 4.02 -30.94
CA VAL A 327 -3.12 4.78 -31.98
C VAL A 327 -2.18 5.81 -32.62
N THR A 328 -1.45 6.57 -31.81
CA THR A 328 -0.50 7.60 -32.30
C THR A 328 0.63 6.99 -33.12
N LEU A 329 1.21 5.88 -32.66
CA LEU A 329 2.21 5.12 -33.41
C LEU A 329 1.66 4.61 -34.74
N SER A 330 0.43 4.10 -34.75
CA SER A 330 -0.22 3.64 -35.98
C SER A 330 -0.42 4.81 -36.97
N GLN A 331 -0.78 6.00 -36.48
CA GLN A 331 -0.90 7.21 -37.31
C GLN A 331 0.45 7.67 -37.87
N LEU A 332 1.51 7.63 -37.05
CA LEU A 332 2.86 7.98 -37.49
C LEU A 332 3.40 6.98 -38.52
N GLN A 333 3.09 5.69 -38.37
CA GLN A 333 3.44 4.67 -39.37
C GLN A 333 2.66 4.84 -40.69
N GLN A 334 1.45 5.41 -40.64
CA GLN A 334 0.66 5.73 -41.82
C GLN A 334 1.07 7.04 -42.50
N LYS A 335 1.84 7.93 -41.83
CA LYS A 335 2.44 9.06 -42.53
C LYS A 335 3.37 8.51 -43.62
N PRO A 336 3.29 9.05 -44.85
CA PRO A 336 4.15 8.60 -45.93
C PRO A 336 5.60 8.73 -45.48
N GLN A 337 6.31 7.60 -45.44
CA GLN A 337 7.75 7.60 -45.20
C GLN A 337 8.37 8.54 -46.22
N ILE A 338 9.34 9.35 -45.77
CA ILE A 338 10.14 10.21 -46.65
C ILE A 338 10.54 9.36 -47.85
N ASP A 339 10.09 9.77 -49.04
CA ASP A 339 10.26 9.00 -50.25
C ASP A 339 11.75 8.61 -50.37
N PRO A 340 12.09 7.31 -50.37
CA PRO A 340 13.48 6.88 -50.47
C PRO A 340 14.18 7.46 -51.71
N SER A 341 13.41 7.86 -52.74
CA SER A 341 13.88 8.65 -53.87
C SER A 341 14.49 10.00 -53.46
N ILE A 342 13.86 10.73 -52.54
CA ILE A 342 14.37 12.03 -52.04
C ILE A 342 15.70 11.84 -51.31
N VAL A 343 15.83 10.78 -50.52
CA VAL A 343 17.09 10.45 -49.84
C VAL A 343 18.20 10.17 -50.85
N GLU A 344 17.89 9.45 -51.93
CA GLU A 344 18.86 9.14 -52.98
C GLU A 344 19.24 10.39 -53.80
N ILE A 345 18.28 11.27 -54.09
CA ILE A 345 18.53 12.58 -54.71
C ILE A 345 19.46 13.42 -53.84
N LEU A 346 19.23 13.47 -52.52
CA LEU A 346 20.09 14.23 -51.60
C LEU A 346 21.52 13.65 -51.54
N LYS A 347 21.68 12.32 -51.57
CA LYS A 347 23.01 11.71 -51.65
C LYS A 347 23.74 12.08 -52.94
N GLN A 348 23.05 12.03 -54.09
CA GLN A 348 23.62 12.45 -55.36
C GLN A 348 24.03 13.92 -55.33
N GLN A 349 23.21 14.79 -54.73
CA GLN A 349 23.51 16.20 -54.61
C GLN A 349 24.74 16.47 -53.72
N ILE A 350 24.87 15.74 -52.60
CA ILE A 350 26.06 15.79 -51.74
C ILE A 350 27.30 15.31 -52.50
N GLN A 351 27.19 14.24 -53.28
CA GLN A 351 28.30 13.72 -54.08
C GLN A 351 28.77 14.74 -55.11
N VAL A 352 27.85 15.33 -55.90
CA VAL A 352 28.18 16.35 -56.90
C VAL A 352 28.86 17.55 -56.24
N CYS A 353 28.31 18.06 -55.13
CA CYS A 353 28.94 19.17 -54.41
C CYS A 353 30.35 18.81 -53.92
N THR A 354 30.56 17.57 -53.49
CA THR A 354 31.88 17.11 -53.03
C THR A 354 32.87 17.04 -54.18
N GLU A 355 32.45 16.52 -55.34
CA GLU A 355 33.27 16.46 -56.55
C GLU A 355 33.63 17.88 -57.03
N ASP A 356 32.66 18.80 -57.08
CA ASP A 356 32.89 20.20 -57.45
C ASP A 356 33.88 20.89 -56.52
N PHE A 357 33.75 20.73 -55.21
CA PHE A 357 34.71 21.29 -54.24
C PHE A 357 36.13 20.73 -54.43
N THR A 358 36.27 19.44 -54.76
CA THR A 358 37.59 18.86 -55.01
C THR A 358 38.23 19.36 -56.30
N ASN A 359 37.42 19.60 -57.34
CA ASN A 359 37.88 20.16 -58.61
C ASN A 359 38.27 21.63 -58.45
N GLU A 360 37.44 22.43 -57.78
CA GLU A 360 37.76 23.82 -57.45
C GLU A 360 39.06 23.92 -56.64
N ARG A 361 39.26 23.02 -55.67
CA ARG A 361 40.50 22.98 -54.88
C ARG A 361 41.72 22.69 -55.75
N LYS A 362 41.63 21.77 -56.70
CA LYS A 362 42.70 21.46 -57.66
C LYS A 362 42.99 22.65 -58.58
N ASP A 363 41.95 23.28 -59.10
CA ASP A 363 42.08 24.46 -59.97
C ASP A 363 42.71 25.64 -59.22
N HIS A 364 42.31 25.84 -57.98
CA HIS A 364 42.90 26.85 -57.10
C HIS A 364 44.38 26.57 -56.81
N GLU A 365 44.75 25.31 -56.55
CA GLU A 365 46.16 24.92 -56.36
C GLU A 365 46.98 25.10 -57.64
N ALA A 366 46.43 24.74 -58.80
CA ALA A 366 47.04 24.98 -60.11
C ALA A 366 47.24 26.48 -60.39
N ALA A 367 46.24 27.31 -60.07
CA ALA A 367 46.31 28.76 -60.19
C ALA A 367 47.39 29.36 -59.27
N ILE A 368 47.50 28.90 -58.02
CA ILE A 368 48.57 29.29 -57.09
C ILE A 368 49.94 28.93 -57.66
N ASN A 369 50.10 27.72 -58.19
CA ASN A 369 51.38 27.27 -58.75
C ASN A 369 51.77 28.06 -60.00
N LYS A 370 50.80 28.38 -60.87
CA LYS A 370 51.01 29.26 -62.02
C LYS A 370 51.38 30.68 -61.59
N ASN A 371 50.74 31.22 -60.56
CA ASN A 371 51.07 32.52 -60.01
C ASN A 371 52.51 32.56 -59.46
N LYS A 372 52.91 31.53 -58.69
CA LYS A 372 54.31 31.38 -58.23
C LYS A 372 55.33 31.27 -59.36
N LEU A 373 54.96 30.68 -60.50
CA LEU A 373 55.83 30.60 -61.67
C LEU A 373 55.98 31.97 -62.33
N LEU A 374 54.86 32.65 -62.58
CA LEU A 374 54.84 34.00 -63.15
C LEU A 374 55.57 35.00 -62.26
N GLN A 375 55.44 34.87 -60.94
CA GLN A 375 56.16 35.72 -59.98
C GLN A 375 57.69 35.53 -60.10
N ARG A 376 58.16 34.29 -60.21
CA ARG A 376 59.58 33.98 -60.46
C ARG A 376 60.07 34.52 -61.81
N GLU A 377 59.24 34.43 -62.85
CA GLU A 377 59.56 34.98 -64.18
C GLU A 377 59.67 36.52 -64.14
N VAL A 378 58.73 37.19 -63.47
CA VAL A 378 58.77 38.65 -63.26
C VAL A 378 59.99 39.07 -62.45
N GLU A 379 60.35 38.33 -61.40
CA GLU A 379 61.58 38.57 -60.62
C GLU A 379 62.84 38.38 -61.47
N GLY A 380 62.89 37.33 -62.30
CA GLY A 380 63.97 37.09 -63.24
C GLY A 380 64.13 38.23 -64.25
N LEU A 381 63.03 38.66 -64.87
CA LEU A 381 63.01 39.80 -65.79
C LEU A 381 63.43 41.10 -65.12
N LYS A 382 63.05 41.33 -63.84
CA LYS A 382 63.52 42.50 -63.08
C LYS A 382 65.03 42.48 -62.87
N VAL A 383 65.61 41.34 -62.50
CA VAL A 383 67.06 41.18 -62.32
C VAL A 383 67.79 41.41 -63.65
N GLU A 384 67.29 40.86 -64.75
CA GLU A 384 67.86 41.06 -66.09
C GLU A 384 67.79 42.54 -66.50
N ASN A 385 66.66 43.21 -66.25
CA ASN A 385 66.49 44.62 -66.54
C ASN A 385 67.46 45.50 -65.73
N GLU A 386 67.65 45.21 -64.44
CA GLU A 386 68.64 45.90 -63.60
C GLU A 386 70.08 45.67 -64.10
N LYS A 387 70.42 44.44 -64.53
CA LYS A 387 71.72 44.15 -65.14
C LYS A 387 71.93 44.96 -66.43
N LEU A 388 70.94 45.01 -67.32
CA LEU A 388 71.01 45.80 -68.55
C LEU A 388 71.11 47.30 -68.26
N LYS A 389 70.43 47.82 -67.24
CA LYS A 389 70.60 49.22 -66.79
C LYS A 389 72.03 49.50 -66.33
N GLN A 390 72.62 48.62 -65.52
CA GLN A 390 74.02 48.75 -65.07
C GLN A 390 75.00 48.68 -66.26
N GLU A 391 74.78 47.79 -67.22
CA GLU A 391 75.58 47.72 -68.46
C GLU A 391 75.47 49.02 -69.28
N LEU A 392 74.26 49.56 -69.44
CA LEU A 392 74.01 50.86 -70.07
C LEU A 392 74.72 52.01 -69.36
N GLU A 393 74.70 52.02 -68.03
CA GLU A 393 75.37 53.03 -67.21
C GLU A 393 76.90 52.94 -67.36
N ASN A 394 77.47 51.72 -67.31
CA ASN A 394 78.89 51.46 -67.57
C ASN A 394 79.33 51.92 -68.97
N LEU A 395 78.49 51.69 -69.99
CA LEU A 395 78.75 52.17 -71.35
C LEU A 395 78.72 53.70 -71.45
N LYS A 396 77.78 54.36 -70.76
CA LYS A 396 77.75 55.83 -70.66
C LYS A 396 79.01 56.38 -69.99
N LEU A 397 79.46 55.76 -68.89
CA LEU A 397 80.71 56.12 -68.21
C LEU A 397 81.92 56.01 -69.15
N ARG A 398 82.01 54.92 -69.94
CA ARG A 398 83.07 54.74 -70.97
C ARG A 398 83.04 55.78 -72.10
N GLN A 399 81.88 56.32 -72.47
CA GLN A 399 81.80 57.38 -73.49
C GLN A 399 82.24 58.75 -72.98
N THR A 400 82.33 58.97 -71.66
CA THR A 400 82.73 60.26 -71.08
C THR A 400 84.22 60.38 -70.76
N SER A 401 85.04 59.35 -71.06
CA SER A 401 86.51 59.43 -70.92
C SER A 401 87.18 60.09 -72.15
N PRO A 402 88.13 61.04 -71.97
CA PRO A 402 88.77 61.74 -73.08
C PRO A 402 89.73 60.85 -73.90
N PRO A 403 89.94 61.14 -75.19
CA PRO A 403 90.68 60.27 -76.10
C PRO A 403 92.20 60.43 -75.93
N SER A 404 92.89 59.42 -75.43
CA SER A 404 94.35 59.30 -75.55
C SER A 404 94.73 58.40 -76.73
N GLN A 405 95.60 58.96 -77.57
CA GLN A 405 96.14 58.57 -78.88
C GLN A 405 96.56 57.11 -79.17
N PRO A 406 96.76 56.75 -80.48
CA PRO A 406 96.89 55.40 -80.99
C PRO A 406 98.35 54.94 -81.20
N GLN A 407 98.63 53.64 -81.06
CA GLN A 407 99.83 53.02 -81.65
C GLN A 407 99.60 51.60 -82.20
N ALA A 408 99.99 51.48 -83.47
CA ALA A 408 100.70 50.38 -84.13
C ALA A 408 100.10 48.95 -84.24
N ARG A 409 99.70 48.68 -85.50
CA ARG A 409 99.72 47.42 -86.29
C ARG A 409 100.47 46.21 -85.71
N GLN A 410 99.90 45.00 -85.91
CA GLN A 410 100.47 43.89 -86.71
C GLN A 410 99.44 42.74 -86.93
N PRO A 411 99.66 41.81 -87.91
CA PRO A 411 98.59 41.09 -88.61
C PRO A 411 98.53 39.56 -88.36
N MET A 412 97.50 38.94 -88.99
CA MET A 412 97.24 37.50 -89.21
C MET A 412 96.75 36.63 -88.04
N GLN A 413 95.54 36.07 -88.19
CA GLN A 413 95.38 34.69 -88.71
C GLN A 413 93.91 34.39 -89.04
N ARG A 414 93.69 33.84 -90.23
CA ARG A 414 92.45 33.19 -90.63
C ARG A 414 92.23 31.96 -89.76
N GLN A 415 91.09 31.85 -89.10
CA GLN A 415 90.50 30.55 -88.76
C GLN A 415 89.03 30.53 -89.12
N SER A 416 88.73 29.57 -89.97
CA SER A 416 87.43 29.10 -90.41
C SER A 416 86.53 28.73 -89.24
N TRP A 417 85.29 29.23 -89.25
CA TRP A 417 84.21 28.65 -88.46
C TRP A 417 83.06 28.28 -89.40
N HIS A 418 82.66 27.01 -89.28
CA HIS A 418 81.69 26.30 -90.09
C HIS A 418 80.25 26.76 -89.82
N PRO A 419 79.33 26.61 -90.80
CA PRO A 419 77.90 26.63 -90.57
C PRO A 419 77.43 25.24 -90.10
N GLY A 420 76.81 25.16 -88.93
CA GLY A 420 76.09 23.96 -88.51
C GLY A 420 76.02 23.79 -86.99
N GLN A 421 74.85 24.04 -86.42
CA GLN A 421 74.08 23.04 -85.69
C GLN A 421 72.79 23.68 -85.17
N PHE A 422 71.68 23.22 -85.73
CA PHE A 422 70.34 23.35 -85.17
C PHE A 422 70.26 22.62 -83.82
N PRO A 423 69.53 23.15 -82.82
CA PRO A 423 68.71 22.34 -81.96
C PRO A 423 67.29 22.30 -82.55
N THR A 424 66.93 21.10 -82.98
CA THR A 424 65.59 20.65 -83.35
C THR A 424 64.55 21.16 -82.34
N ILE A 425 63.59 21.95 -82.81
CA ILE A 425 62.32 22.19 -82.13
C ILE A 425 61.60 20.84 -82.08
N GLN A 426 61.55 20.23 -80.89
CA GLN A 426 60.70 19.07 -80.67
C GLN A 426 59.23 19.48 -80.85
N GLN A 427 58.57 18.70 -81.69
CA GLN A 427 57.15 18.74 -81.94
C GLN A 427 56.36 18.62 -80.63
N TYR A 428 55.40 19.52 -80.47
CA TYR A 428 54.24 19.29 -79.62
C TYR A 428 53.50 18.04 -80.11
N PRO A 429 53.19 17.05 -79.26
CA PRO A 429 52.11 16.12 -79.56
C PRO A 429 50.79 16.85 -79.29
N SER A 430 49.99 16.92 -80.34
CA SER A 430 48.55 17.19 -80.30
C SER A 430 47.87 16.24 -79.32
N VAL A 431 47.20 16.77 -78.30
CA VAL A 431 46.28 16.02 -77.45
C VAL A 431 44.87 16.32 -77.94
N GLN A 432 44.28 15.36 -78.66
CA GLN A 432 42.83 15.21 -78.77
C GLN A 432 42.45 13.72 -78.69
N PRO A 433 41.21 13.42 -78.29
CA PRO A 433 40.89 12.30 -77.42
C PRO A 433 40.49 11.06 -78.21
N ARG A 434 40.71 9.87 -77.63
CA ARG A 434 39.96 8.68 -78.04
C ARG A 434 39.75 7.75 -76.86
N GLY A 435 38.48 7.40 -76.69
CA GLY A 435 38.00 6.53 -75.63
C GLY A 435 38.27 5.05 -75.88
N GLU A 436 37.70 4.31 -74.93
CA GLU A 436 37.36 2.89 -74.94
C GLU A 436 38.48 1.88 -74.68
N GLY A 437 38.36 1.21 -73.52
CA GLY A 437 38.20 -0.24 -73.52
C GLY A 437 39.33 -1.08 -72.91
N PHE A 438 38.92 -1.88 -71.91
CA PHE A 438 39.46 -3.17 -71.46
C PHE A 438 40.58 -3.26 -70.41
N ASP A 439 40.17 -3.79 -69.25
CA ASP A 439 40.71 -4.95 -68.53
C ASP A 439 42.23 -5.23 -68.59
N ASN A 440 42.92 -5.06 -67.46
CA ASN A 440 43.59 -6.14 -66.70
C ASN A 440 44.47 -5.58 -65.58
N LEU A 441 44.21 -6.02 -64.35
CA LEU A 441 45.00 -5.80 -63.13
C LEU A 441 46.20 -6.76 -63.06
N PRO A 442 47.39 -6.30 -62.65
CA PRO A 442 48.41 -7.17 -62.07
C PRO A 442 48.42 -7.11 -60.54
N GLN A 443 48.55 -8.30 -59.97
CA GLN A 443 48.68 -8.63 -58.55
C GLN A 443 49.86 -7.94 -57.85
N MET A 444 49.66 -7.60 -56.57
CA MET A 444 50.72 -7.37 -55.58
C MET A 444 50.59 -8.42 -54.45
N PRO A 445 51.70 -8.80 -53.78
CA PRO A 445 51.74 -9.96 -52.89
C PRO A 445 51.37 -9.66 -51.43
N ALA A 446 50.79 -10.68 -50.77
CA ALA A 446 50.65 -10.85 -49.31
C ALA A 446 52.05 -11.02 -48.67
N VAL A 447 52.34 -10.75 -47.38
CA VAL A 447 51.87 -11.26 -46.05
C VAL A 447 52.65 -10.41 -44.98
N PRO A 448 52.59 -10.57 -43.62
CA PRO A 448 51.71 -11.40 -42.79
C PRO A 448 51.13 -10.77 -41.50
N PHE A 449 50.03 -11.40 -41.07
CA PHE A 449 49.49 -11.38 -39.71
C PHE A 449 50.26 -12.33 -38.77
N LEU A 450 50.59 -11.83 -37.57
CA LEU A 450 50.84 -12.56 -36.32
C LEU A 450 50.22 -11.69 -35.21
N ARG A 451 49.66 -12.16 -34.10
CA ARG A 451 49.19 -13.45 -33.61
C ARG A 451 48.42 -13.08 -32.32
N ASN A 452 47.27 -13.72 -32.12
CA ASN A 452 46.55 -13.79 -30.85
C ASN A 452 47.44 -14.41 -29.74
N PRO A 453 47.12 -14.25 -28.45
CA PRO A 453 46.82 -15.48 -27.72
C PRO A 453 45.69 -15.38 -26.67
N ASN A 454 44.81 -16.40 -26.73
CA ASN A 454 44.27 -17.22 -25.62
C ASN A 454 43.50 -16.54 -24.48
N SER A 455 42.45 -17.10 -23.88
CA SER A 455 41.67 -18.36 -23.93
C SER A 455 40.74 -18.25 -22.69
N GLY A 456 39.54 -18.78 -22.54
CA GLY A 456 38.78 -19.82 -23.20
C GLY A 456 37.61 -20.19 -22.26
N LEU A 457 36.56 -20.78 -22.81
CA LEU A 457 35.88 -21.99 -22.32
C LEU A 457 34.50 -22.08 -22.97
N ARG A 458 34.38 -23.09 -23.84
CA ARG A 458 33.15 -23.57 -24.44
C ARG A 458 33.19 -25.09 -24.32
N MET A 459 32.27 -25.67 -23.57
CA MET A 459 31.77 -27.06 -23.63
C MET A 459 30.43 -27.01 -22.86
N GLY A 460 29.29 -27.53 -23.30
CA GLY A 460 28.93 -28.35 -24.44
C GLY A 460 27.40 -28.38 -24.58
N ALA A 461 26.92 -29.02 -25.65
CA ALA A 461 25.52 -29.36 -25.93
C ALA A 461 25.37 -30.90 -25.81
N PRO A 462 24.21 -31.53 -26.09
CA PRO A 462 22.81 -31.29 -25.70
C PRO A 462 22.15 -32.60 -25.15
N LEU A 463 20.80 -32.61 -25.09
CA LEU A 463 19.83 -33.72 -24.85
C LEU A 463 19.25 -33.82 -23.43
N SER A 464 17.96 -33.48 -23.30
CA SER A 464 16.92 -34.47 -22.99
C SER A 464 15.51 -33.90 -23.16
N GLN A 465 14.67 -34.71 -23.79
CA GLN A 465 13.23 -34.60 -23.93
C GLN A 465 12.53 -34.51 -22.57
N ALA A 466 11.49 -33.68 -22.46
CA ALA A 466 10.30 -33.99 -21.67
C ALA A 466 9.13 -33.12 -22.15
N GLY A 467 7.99 -33.77 -22.39
CA GLY A 467 6.85 -33.24 -23.13
C GLY A 467 6.16 -32.04 -22.49
N ARG A 468 5.73 -31.12 -23.35
CA ARG A 468 4.66 -30.16 -23.04
C ARG A 468 3.32 -30.83 -23.33
N SER A 469 2.65 -31.31 -22.29
CA SER A 469 1.21 -31.53 -22.29
C SER A 469 0.51 -30.18 -22.18
N GLN A 470 -0.17 -29.78 -23.26
CA GLN A 470 -1.23 -28.78 -23.20
C GLN A 470 -2.37 -29.36 -22.35
N SER A 471 -2.71 -28.68 -21.26
CA SER A 471 -4.03 -28.81 -20.66
C SER A 471 -4.59 -27.41 -20.50
N ASP A 472 -5.52 -27.10 -21.40
CA ASP A 472 -6.47 -26.01 -21.25
C ASP A 472 -7.30 -26.28 -19.99
N SER A 473 -7.23 -25.37 -19.02
CA SER A 473 -8.19 -25.29 -17.93
C SER A 473 -8.83 -23.90 -17.95
N LYS A 474 -9.92 -23.81 -18.71
CA LYS A 474 -10.94 -22.78 -18.52
C LYS A 474 -11.68 -23.12 -17.23
N PHE A 475 -11.48 -22.34 -16.18
CA PHE A 475 -12.46 -22.24 -15.09
C PHE A 475 -13.28 -20.97 -15.31
N ALA A 476 -14.44 -21.16 -15.96
CA ALA A 476 -15.54 -20.22 -15.89
C ALA A 476 -16.26 -20.47 -14.55
N PHE A 477 -16.39 -19.43 -13.72
CA PHE A 477 -17.35 -19.43 -12.63
C PHE A 477 -18.70 -18.97 -13.21
N GLU A 478 -19.53 -19.93 -13.59
CA GLU A 478 -20.97 -19.70 -13.77
C GLU A 478 -21.62 -19.61 -12.38
N CYS A 479 -22.28 -18.49 -12.11
CA CYS A 479 -23.24 -18.37 -11.01
C CYS A 479 -24.52 -19.06 -11.44
N ASP A 480 -24.78 -20.23 -10.88
CA ASP A 480 -26.00 -20.99 -11.12
C ASP A 480 -27.11 -20.49 -10.19
N GLU A 481 -28.09 -19.79 -10.77
CA GLU A 481 -29.37 -19.50 -10.15
C GLU A 481 -30.25 -20.76 -10.22
N GLY A 482 -30.45 -21.42 -9.08
CA GLY A 482 -31.35 -22.56 -8.94
C GLY A 482 -32.42 -22.30 -7.86
N PRO A 483 -33.72 -22.33 -8.20
CA PRO A 483 -34.81 -22.03 -7.28
C PRO A 483 -35.20 -23.27 -6.47
N SER A 484 -35.60 -23.09 -5.21
CA SER A 484 -36.34 -24.13 -4.49
C SER A 484 -37.38 -23.51 -3.57
N SER A 485 -38.62 -23.63 -4.06
CA SER A 485 -39.86 -23.50 -3.33
C SER A 485 -39.89 -24.51 -2.17
N LEU A 486 -40.36 -24.08 -1.00
CA LEU A 486 -41.12 -24.95 -0.11
C LEU A 486 -42.12 -24.11 0.69
N HIS A 487 -43.38 -24.37 0.40
CA HIS A 487 -44.55 -24.03 1.20
C HIS A 487 -44.38 -24.51 2.65
N HIS A 488 -44.70 -23.67 3.63
CA HIS A 488 -45.71 -24.03 4.65
C HIS A 488 -46.29 -22.80 5.35
N ALA A 489 -47.60 -22.90 5.55
CA ALA A 489 -48.52 -21.86 5.95
C ALA A 489 -48.77 -21.84 7.46
N GLY A 490 -49.29 -20.70 7.94
CA GLY A 490 -50.07 -20.57 9.19
C GLY A 490 -49.22 -20.45 10.47
N SER A 491 -49.51 -19.58 11.45
CA SER A 491 -50.68 -18.76 11.71
C SER A 491 -50.33 -17.65 12.71
N ARG A 492 -50.99 -16.51 12.52
CA ARG A 492 -51.21 -15.41 13.49
C ARG A 492 -52.05 -15.93 14.68
N PRO A 493 -52.00 -15.31 15.88
CA PRO A 493 -52.82 -14.12 16.19
C PRO A 493 -52.03 -13.05 16.99
N GLN A 494 -52.12 -11.75 16.65
CA GLN A 494 -53.05 -10.72 17.14
C GLN A 494 -52.93 -10.28 18.61
N ALA A 495 -52.69 -8.97 18.73
CA ALA A 495 -53.18 -8.00 19.72
C ALA A 495 -52.55 -7.95 21.11
N ALA A 496 -51.84 -6.84 21.39
CA ALA A 496 -52.29 -5.85 22.36
C ALA A 496 -51.59 -4.50 22.13
N SER A 497 -52.42 -3.49 21.90
CA SER A 497 -52.12 -2.07 21.88
C SER A 497 -51.90 -1.52 23.28
N HIS A 498 -50.89 -0.66 23.46
CA HIS A 498 -51.05 0.50 24.35
C HIS A 498 -50.40 1.74 23.76
N SER A 499 -51.17 2.81 23.89
CA SER A 499 -51.04 4.12 23.29
C SER A 499 -50.44 5.12 24.28
N GLN A 500 -50.14 6.31 23.76
CA GLN A 500 -50.07 7.62 24.46
C GLN A 500 -48.73 7.92 25.19
N SER A 501 -48.10 9.10 25.05
CA SER A 501 -48.46 10.35 24.38
C SER A 501 -47.21 11.21 24.11
N GLU A 502 -47.37 11.99 23.05
CA GLU A 502 -46.75 13.26 22.69
C GLU A 502 -46.31 14.17 23.85
N LEU A 503 -45.21 14.92 23.66
CA LEU A 503 -45.16 16.37 23.90
C LEU A 503 -44.01 17.02 23.09
N ASN A 504 -44.44 17.55 21.95
CA ASN A 504 -44.07 18.81 21.32
C ASN A 504 -43.20 19.79 22.15
N SER A 505 -42.16 20.37 21.53
CA SER A 505 -41.75 21.78 21.68
C SER A 505 -40.55 22.08 20.80
N GLY A 506 -40.75 22.87 19.74
CA GLY A 506 -39.67 23.51 19.00
C GLY A 506 -39.19 24.79 19.69
N GLN A 507 -37.94 25.19 19.44
CA GLN A 507 -37.55 26.59 19.47
C GLN A 507 -36.28 26.86 18.65
N THR A 508 -36.44 27.75 17.69
CA THR A 508 -35.42 28.44 16.91
C THR A 508 -34.84 29.59 17.73
N VAL A 509 -33.51 29.72 17.78
CA VAL A 509 -32.83 31.00 18.04
C VAL A 509 -31.57 31.09 17.17
N ALA A 510 -31.41 32.24 16.54
CA ALA A 510 -30.37 32.57 15.58
C ALA A 510 -29.15 33.27 16.22
N ARG A 511 -27.98 33.03 15.58
CA ARG A 511 -26.79 33.93 15.42
C ARG A 511 -25.92 34.27 16.67
N PRO A 512 -24.69 34.82 16.49
CA PRO A 512 -23.74 34.78 15.34
C PRO A 512 -22.26 34.53 15.74
N GLY A 513 -21.44 34.13 14.76
CA GLY A 513 -20.11 34.69 14.52
C GLY A 513 -18.93 34.34 15.45
N ALA A 514 -18.04 33.48 14.97
CA ALA A 514 -16.61 33.59 15.25
C ALA A 514 -15.82 33.08 14.04
N MET A 515 -15.28 34.02 13.26
CA MET A 515 -14.23 33.74 12.30
C MET A 515 -12.93 33.55 13.06
N ALA A 516 -12.38 32.33 13.04
CA ALA A 516 -11.00 32.08 13.44
C ALA A 516 -10.17 31.90 12.16
N SER A 517 -9.47 32.98 11.79
CA SER A 517 -8.43 32.98 10.78
C SER A 517 -7.33 31.98 11.15
N MET A 518 -7.05 31.06 10.23
CA MET A 518 -5.83 30.25 10.23
C MET A 518 -4.61 31.15 9.98
N PRO A 519 -3.54 31.07 10.79
CA PRO A 519 -2.33 31.83 10.55
C PRO A 519 -1.53 31.25 9.38
N VAL A 520 -1.05 32.17 8.55
CA VAL A 520 -0.10 31.95 7.45
C VAL A 520 1.21 31.42 8.02
N LEU A 521 1.60 30.20 7.66
CA LEU A 521 2.94 29.67 7.90
C LEU A 521 3.90 30.25 6.85
N THR A 522 4.65 31.25 7.27
CA THR A 522 5.83 31.75 6.58
C THR A 522 6.91 30.66 6.47
N ARG A 523 7.40 30.44 5.25
CA ARG A 523 8.66 29.76 4.94
C ARG A 523 9.83 30.33 5.76
N ARG A 524 10.51 29.49 6.53
CA ARG A 524 11.92 29.61 6.94
C ARG A 524 12.55 28.24 6.68
N SER A 525 13.30 28.12 5.58
CA SER A 525 14.77 28.00 5.58
C SER A 525 15.25 26.71 6.26
N SER A 526 15.46 25.73 5.39
CA SER A 526 16.40 24.60 5.47
C SER A 526 17.63 24.85 6.33
N ASP A 527 17.90 23.92 7.25
CA ASP A 527 19.24 23.43 7.71
C ASP A 527 19.27 22.88 9.16
N ALA A 528 18.12 22.57 9.79
CA ALA A 528 18.08 22.00 11.15
C ALA A 528 17.57 20.54 11.26
N ASP A 529 17.19 19.89 10.15
CA ASP A 529 16.48 18.58 10.18
C ASP A 529 17.39 17.33 10.24
N ALA A 530 18.70 17.48 10.38
CA ALA A 530 19.61 16.33 10.45
C ALA A 530 19.71 15.69 11.86
N ASP A 531 19.36 16.40 12.93
CA ASP A 531 19.49 15.90 14.31
C ASP A 531 18.16 15.38 14.92
N ILE A 532 17.01 15.66 14.31
CA ILE A 532 15.70 15.23 14.83
C ILE A 532 15.36 13.77 14.46
N LEU A 533 16.05 13.19 13.47
CA LEU A 533 15.81 11.82 13.01
C LEU A 533 16.53 10.73 13.82
N LYS A 534 17.39 11.08 14.79
CA LYS A 534 18.09 10.09 15.64
C LYS A 534 17.36 9.73 16.94
N HIS A 535 16.32 10.45 17.34
CA HIS A 535 15.62 10.22 18.61
C HIS A 535 14.22 9.60 18.47
N ARG A 536 13.85 9.10 17.28
CA ARG A 536 12.48 8.65 16.99
C ARG A 536 12.16 7.19 17.39
N GLY A 537 12.88 6.63 18.35
CA GLY A 537 12.71 5.25 18.83
C GLY A 537 13.39 4.99 20.18
N ALA A 538 13.40 5.98 21.07
CA ALA A 538 13.88 5.80 22.43
C ALA A 538 12.70 5.98 23.40
N MET A 539 12.43 4.97 24.20
CA MET A 539 11.47 5.03 25.30
C MET A 539 12.17 5.56 26.55
N ALA A 540 11.58 6.57 27.19
CA ALA A 540 12.15 7.16 28.41
C ALA A 540 11.49 6.61 29.68
N CYS A 541 12.27 6.44 30.75
CA CYS A 541 11.72 6.12 32.06
C CYS A 541 10.85 7.28 32.57
N PRO A 542 9.57 7.07 32.92
CA PRO A 542 8.70 8.14 33.37
C PRO A 542 9.10 8.74 34.72
N LYS A 543 9.93 8.03 35.51
CA LYS A 543 10.37 8.50 36.84
C LYS A 543 11.58 9.44 36.77
N CYS A 544 12.59 9.13 35.95
CA CYS A 544 13.86 9.87 35.89
C CYS A 544 14.21 10.45 34.51
N SER A 545 13.32 10.28 33.52
CA SER A 545 13.48 10.72 32.12
C SER A 545 14.71 10.17 31.39
N LYS A 546 15.36 9.13 31.91
CA LYS A 546 16.47 8.46 31.24
C LYS A 546 15.96 7.73 29.99
N GLU A 547 16.56 8.01 28.83
CA GLU A 547 16.21 7.41 27.54
C GLU A 547 16.81 6.01 27.40
N PHE A 548 16.02 5.07 26.86
CA PHE A 548 16.41 3.71 26.53
C PHE A 548 16.04 3.43 25.06
N PRO A 549 16.92 2.84 24.25
CA PRO A 549 16.60 2.49 22.86
C PRO A 549 15.50 1.41 22.80
N ASP A 550 14.68 1.40 21.74
CA ASP A 550 13.53 0.50 21.57
C ASP A 550 13.88 -0.99 21.72
N GLU A 551 15.10 -1.40 21.33
CA GLU A 551 15.60 -2.77 21.46
C GLU A 551 15.82 -3.22 22.93
N GLN A 552 15.78 -2.29 23.90
CA GLN A 552 16.05 -2.51 25.32
C GLN A 552 14.82 -2.35 26.22
N SER A 553 13.62 -2.68 25.71
CA SER A 553 12.36 -2.62 26.47
C SER A 553 12.41 -3.38 27.81
N GLY A 554 13.07 -4.54 27.85
CA GLY A 554 13.27 -5.31 29.09
C GLY A 554 14.24 -4.67 30.10
N THR A 555 15.13 -3.79 29.64
CA THR A 555 16.05 -3.02 30.50
C THR A 555 15.34 -1.80 31.07
N LEU A 556 14.49 -1.15 30.25
CA LEU A 556 13.60 -0.07 30.69
C LEU A 556 12.65 -0.53 31.80
N LEU A 557 11.99 -1.69 31.64
CA LEU A 557 11.06 -2.23 32.65
C LEU A 557 11.76 -2.51 33.98
N ARG A 558 12.91 -3.20 33.96
CA ARG A 558 13.72 -3.43 35.17
C ARG A 558 14.19 -2.13 35.80
N HIS A 559 14.51 -1.12 35.00
CA HIS A 559 14.85 0.20 35.50
C HIS A 559 13.65 0.89 36.12
N ILE A 560 12.45 0.84 35.53
CA ILE A 560 11.23 1.44 36.09
C ILE A 560 10.92 0.84 37.48
N ASP A 561 11.11 -0.46 37.65
CA ASP A 561 10.88 -1.15 38.92
C ASP A 561 11.92 -0.77 40.00
N ALA A 562 13.19 -0.59 39.60
CA ALA A 562 14.29 -0.24 40.51
C ALA A 562 14.52 1.28 40.66
N CYS A 563 13.84 2.11 39.87
CA CYS A 563 14.01 3.56 39.90
C CYS A 563 13.23 4.13 41.09
N GLU A 564 13.98 4.43 42.15
CA GLU A 564 13.58 5.28 43.27
C GLU A 564 13.89 6.73 42.87
N HIS A 565 12.92 7.63 43.11
CA HIS A 565 12.82 8.98 42.54
C HIS A 565 14.10 9.79 42.43
#